data_AF-A0A315QXT5-F1
#
_entry.id   AF-A0A315QXT5-F1
#
_cell.length_a   1.000
_cell.length_b   1.000
_cell.length_c   1.000
_cell.angle_alpha   90.00
_cell.angle_beta   90.00
_cell.angle_gamma   90.00
#
_symmetry.space_group_name_H-M   'P 1'
#
loop_
_entity.id
_entity.type
_entity.pdbx_description
1 polymer ?
#
loop_
_entity_poly.entity_id
_entity_poly.type
_entity_poly.pdbx_seq_one_letter_code
_entity_poly.pdbx_strand_id
1 'polypeptide(L)'
;SKRVKFLKQRLKNKKLLLIENVKEHFQGVEAVENNSLFYLKLVLNQPINQHDFKVFAEKNSILLPDYTNFAAAAESSELIISPVTLNQFSIKQGVMSLAKVYWQFIS
;
A
#
# COMPACT_ATOMS: atom_id res chain seq x y z
N SER A 1 -20.74 -20.07 1.08
CA SER A 1 -20.02 -21.36 1.03
C SER A 1 -18.80 -21.34 1.98
N LYS A 2 -18.34 -22.50 2.47
CA LYS A 2 -17.17 -22.64 3.36
C LYS A 2 -15.89 -22.00 2.77
N ARG A 3 -15.70 -22.10 1.44
CA ARG A 3 -14.58 -21.50 0.69
C ARG A 3 -14.54 -19.98 0.80
N VAL A 4 -15.68 -19.31 0.61
CA VAL A 4 -15.76 -17.84 0.71
C VAL A 4 -15.47 -17.36 2.14
N LYS A 5 -15.92 -18.11 3.16
CA LYS A 5 -15.63 -17.79 4.57
C LYS A 5 -14.13 -17.82 4.87
N PHE A 6 -13.42 -18.86 4.42
CA PHE A 6 -11.97 -18.96 4.59
C PHE A 6 -11.20 -17.88 3.82
N LEU A 7 -11.60 -17.59 2.58
CA LEU A 7 -11.00 -16.51 1.80
C LEU A 7 -11.16 -15.16 2.52
N LYS A 8 -12.36 -14.86 3.01
CA LYS A 8 -12.65 -13.64 3.77
C LYS A 8 -11.75 -13.51 4.99
N GLN A 9 -11.59 -14.59 5.77
CA GLN A 9 -10.71 -14.57 6.94
C GLN A 9 -9.24 -14.38 6.55
N ARG A 10 -8.76 -15.06 5.50
CA ARG A 10 -7.38 -14.91 5.02
C ARG A 10 -7.08 -13.48 4.59
N LEU A 11 -8.01 -12.84 3.86
CA LEU A 11 -7.86 -11.44 3.44
C LEU A 11 -7.88 -10.48 4.63
N LYS A 12 -8.78 -10.71 5.61
CA LYS A 12 -8.79 -9.94 6.87
C LYS A 12 -7.44 -10.00 7.59
N ASN A 13 -6.89 -11.19 7.77
CA ASN A 13 -5.60 -11.37 8.45
C ASN A 13 -4.46 -10.66 7.69
N LYS A 14 -4.43 -10.76 6.36
CA LYS A 14 -3.44 -10.04 5.53
C LYS A 14 -3.56 -8.52 5.65
N LYS A 15 -4.79 -8.00 5.70
CA LYS A 15 -5.03 -6.56 5.87
C LYS A 15 -4.61 -6.07 7.26
N LEU A 16 -4.93 -6.80 8.33
CA LEU A 16 -4.49 -6.47 9.69
C LEU A 16 -2.97 -6.41 9.77
N LEU A 17 -2.31 -7.46 9.26
CA LEU A 17 -0.84 -7.51 9.20
C LEU A 17 -0.26 -6.33 8.40
N LEU A 18 -0.89 -5.96 7.27
CA LEU A 18 -0.45 -4.82 6.48
C LEU A 18 -0.55 -3.51 7.27
N ILE A 19 -1.66 -3.28 7.97
CA ILE A 19 -1.88 -2.09 8.81
C ILE A 19 -0.81 -2.01 9.92
N GLU A 20 -0.54 -3.13 10.60
CA GLU A 20 0.49 -3.21 11.64
C GLU A 20 1.88 -2.86 11.09
N ASN A 21 2.25 -3.43 9.94
CA ASN A 21 3.57 -3.16 9.33
C ASN A 21 3.69 -1.71 8.85
N VAL A 22 2.62 -1.11 8.33
CA VAL A 22 2.61 0.32 7.96
C VAL A 22 2.85 1.17 9.20
N LYS A 23 2.14 0.90 10.30
CA LYS A 23 2.32 1.63 11.57
C LYS A 23 3.75 1.48 12.13
N GLU A 24 4.34 0.29 12.02
CA GLU A 24 5.66 -0.01 12.57
C GLU A 24 6.81 0.59 11.73
N HIS A 25 6.68 0.56 10.40
CA HIS A 25 7.82 0.80 9.49
C HIS A 25 7.67 2.01 8.57
N PHE A 26 6.46 2.56 8.42
CA PHE A 26 6.19 3.67 7.52
C PHE A 26 5.74 4.90 8.32
N GLN A 27 6.68 5.46 9.09
CA GLN A 27 6.44 6.61 9.96
C GLN A 27 5.85 7.79 9.16
N GLY A 28 5.05 8.66 9.79
CA GLY A 28 4.45 9.83 9.12
C GLY A 28 3.38 9.52 8.07
N VAL A 29 3.07 8.24 7.81
CA VAL A 29 2.02 7.81 6.89
C VAL A 29 0.92 7.09 7.66
N GLU A 30 -0.33 7.47 7.39
CA GLU A 30 -1.50 6.89 8.06
C GLU A 30 -2.14 5.78 7.21
N ALA A 31 -2.41 4.63 7.83
CA ALA A 31 -3.23 3.59 7.25
C ALA A 31 -4.73 3.86 7.49
N VAL A 32 -5.47 4.21 6.44
CA VAL A 32 -6.92 4.47 6.52
C VAL A 32 -7.68 3.16 6.43
N GLU A 33 -8.37 2.81 7.52
CA GLU A 33 -9.27 1.67 7.52
C GLU A 33 -10.47 1.91 6.59
N ASN A 34 -10.63 1.01 5.63
CA ASN A 34 -11.77 0.98 4.71
C ASN A 34 -12.55 -0.34 4.82
N ASN A 35 -13.73 -0.41 4.19
CA ASN A 35 -14.52 -1.66 4.18
C ASN A 35 -13.99 -2.72 3.20
N SER A 36 -12.99 -2.40 2.39
CA SER A 36 -12.39 -3.33 1.42
C SER A 36 -11.47 -4.34 2.10
N LEU A 37 -11.43 -5.57 1.60
CA LEU A 37 -10.48 -6.60 2.02
C LEU A 37 -9.30 -6.74 1.05
N PHE A 38 -9.34 -6.02 -0.07
CA PHE A 38 -8.40 -6.19 -1.17
C PHE A 38 -7.32 -5.13 -1.21
N TYR A 39 -7.55 -3.98 -0.58
CA TYR A 39 -6.59 -2.89 -0.56
C TYR A 39 -6.70 -2.10 0.72
N LEU A 40 -5.64 -1.34 0.99
CA LEU A 40 -5.55 -0.35 2.04
C LEU A 40 -5.23 0.99 1.38
N LYS A 41 -5.86 2.06 1.87
CA LYS A 41 -5.52 3.42 1.49
C LYS A 41 -4.56 3.97 2.54
N LEU A 42 -3.51 4.63 2.08
CA LEU A 42 -2.55 5.35 2.89
C LEU A 42 -2.74 6.85 2.67
N VAL A 43 -2.55 7.63 3.72
CA VAL A 43 -2.42 9.09 3.65
C VAL A 43 -0.98 9.45 3.97
N LEU A 44 -0.31 10.00 2.97
CA LEU A 44 1.08 10.43 2.97
C LEU A 44 1.20 11.77 3.71
N ASN A 45 2.39 12.08 4.22
CA ASN A 45 2.65 13.35 4.92
C ASN A 45 2.68 14.57 3.98
N GLN A 46 2.77 14.36 2.66
CA GLN A 46 2.71 15.41 1.65
C GLN A 46 2.15 14.86 0.33
N PRO A 47 1.60 15.72 -0.54
CA PRO A 47 1.22 15.30 -1.89
C PRO A 47 2.44 14.93 -2.73
N ILE A 48 2.27 13.95 -3.61
CA ILE A 48 3.27 13.52 -4.58
C ILE A 48 2.66 13.45 -5.98
N ASN A 49 3.49 13.64 -7.01
CA ASN A 49 3.12 13.29 -8.37
C ASN A 49 3.03 11.75 -8.49
N GLN A 50 1.81 11.25 -8.71
CA GLN A 50 1.51 9.81 -8.72
C GLN A 50 2.19 9.07 -9.87
N HIS A 51 2.35 9.72 -11.03
CA HIS A 51 3.03 9.12 -12.18
C HIS A 51 4.52 8.97 -11.91
N ASP A 52 5.17 10.05 -11.48
CA ASP A 52 6.62 10.05 -11.24
C ASP A 52 6.99 9.11 -10.10
N PHE A 53 6.18 9.09 -9.03
CA PHE A 53 6.40 8.17 -7.93
C PHE A 53 6.24 6.71 -8.35
N LYS A 54 5.24 6.38 -9.18
CA LYS A 54 5.08 5.02 -9.71
C LYS A 54 6.29 4.59 -10.54
N VAL A 55 6.75 5.44 -11.46
CA VAL A 55 7.95 5.16 -12.28
C VAL A 55 9.18 4.99 -11.40
N PHE A 56 9.34 5.83 -10.37
CA PHE A 56 10.44 5.72 -9.42
C PHE A 56 10.37 4.43 -8.59
N ALA A 57 9.18 4.07 -8.10
CA ALA A 57 8.94 2.85 -7.34
C ALA A 57 9.23 1.59 -8.16
N GLU A 58 8.82 1.55 -9.42
CA GLU A 58 9.08 0.43 -10.34
C GLU A 58 10.59 0.23 -10.57
N LYS A 59 11.35 1.31 -10.75
CA LYS A 59 12.83 1.26 -10.84
C LYS A 59 13.47 0.70 -9.56
N ASN A 60 12.79 0.83 -8.42
CA ASN A 60 13.21 0.31 -7.13
C ASN A 60 12.49 -1.01 -6.76
N SER A 61 12.00 -1.76 -7.76
CA SER A 61 11.38 -3.08 -7.61
C SER A 61 10.07 -3.10 -6.79
N ILE A 62 9.34 -1.99 -6.76
CA ILE A 62 8.01 -1.89 -6.14
C ILE A 62 6.97 -1.66 -7.22
N LEU A 63 6.01 -2.60 -7.31
CA LEU A 63 4.88 -2.49 -8.22
C LEU A 63 3.72 -1.79 -7.52
N LEU A 64 3.34 -0.63 -8.04
CA LEU A 64 2.18 0.14 -7.60
C LEU A 64 1.06 0.05 -8.65
N PRO A 65 -0.22 0.15 -8.23
CA PRO A 65 -1.32 0.20 -9.17
C PRO A 65 -1.21 1.46 -10.04
N ASP A 66 -1.79 1.39 -11.24
CA ASP A 66 -1.88 2.57 -12.09
C ASP A 66 -3.03 3.48 -11.63
N TYR A 67 -2.67 4.59 -10.97
CA TYR A 67 -3.62 5.50 -10.31
C TYR A 67 -4.51 6.29 -11.28
N THR A 68 -4.14 6.36 -12.55
CA THR A 68 -5.00 6.89 -13.63
C THR A 68 -6.34 6.17 -13.70
N ASN A 69 -6.37 4.88 -13.36
CA ASN A 69 -7.58 4.05 -13.35
C ASN A 69 -8.49 4.28 -12.13
N PHE A 70 -8.08 5.13 -11.18
CA PHE A 70 -8.80 5.37 -9.91
C PHE A 70 -9.38 6.79 -9.79
N ALA A 71 -9.40 7.57 -10.89
CA ALA A 71 -9.78 8.99 -10.89
C ALA A 71 -9.02 9.81 -9.83
N ALA A 72 -7.75 9.44 -9.56
CA ALA A 72 -6.89 10.17 -8.65
C ALA A 72 -6.36 11.43 -9.34
N ALA A 73 -6.23 12.52 -8.57
CA ALA A 73 -5.51 13.71 -9.02
C ALA A 73 -4.04 13.36 -9.32
N ALA A 74 -3.44 14.07 -10.28
CA ALA A 74 -2.02 13.88 -10.64
C ALA A 74 -1.11 14.09 -9.44
N GLU A 75 -1.41 15.11 -8.62
CA GLU A 75 -0.83 15.29 -7.30
C GLU A 75 -1.82 14.83 -6.23
N SER A 76 -1.38 13.93 -5.35
CA SER A 76 -2.22 13.40 -4.28
C SER A 76 -1.38 12.92 -3.12
N SER A 77 -1.89 13.11 -1.90
CA SER A 77 -1.33 12.50 -0.68
C SER A 77 -1.90 11.11 -0.41
N GLU A 78 -2.67 10.54 -1.33
CA GLU A 78 -3.30 9.24 -1.16
C GLU A 78 -2.57 8.16 -1.95
N LEU A 79 -2.29 7.03 -1.31
CA LEU A 79 -1.69 5.86 -1.96
C LEU A 79 -2.52 4.61 -1.69
N ILE A 80 -2.83 3.84 -2.73
CA ILE A 80 -3.53 2.55 -2.58
C ILE A 80 -2.53 1.41 -2.68
N ILE A 81 -2.51 0.52 -1.70
CA ILE A 81 -1.66 -0.67 -1.70
C ILE A 81 -2.49 -1.94 -1.47
N SER A 82 -2.06 -3.08 -2.02
CA SER A 82 -2.78 -4.35 -1.92
C SER A 82 -1.91 -5.48 -1.38
N PRO A 83 -2.34 -6.19 -0.32
CA PRO A 83 -1.62 -7.37 0.19
C PRO A 83 -2.14 -8.69 -0.39
N VAL A 84 -3.12 -8.68 -1.29
CA VAL A 84 -3.95 -9.85 -1.65
C VAL A 84 -3.12 -11.04 -2.13
N THR A 85 -2.14 -10.78 -2.98
CA THR A 85 -1.24 -11.78 -3.58
C THR A 85 -0.04 -12.11 -2.69
N LEU A 86 0.23 -11.30 -1.66
CA LEU A 86 1.46 -11.37 -0.87
C LEU A 86 1.34 -12.32 0.32
N ASN A 87 2.42 -13.05 0.64
CA ASN A 87 2.52 -13.77 1.90
C ASN A 87 2.95 -12.82 3.04
N GLN A 88 2.98 -13.30 4.29
CA GLN A 88 3.31 -12.48 5.46
C GLN A 88 4.72 -11.86 5.39
N PHE A 89 5.71 -12.62 4.93
CA PHE A 89 7.08 -12.10 4.76
C PHE A 89 7.12 -10.98 3.70
N SER A 90 6.48 -11.20 2.55
CA SER A 90 6.40 -10.22 1.48
C SER A 90 5.63 -8.97 1.87
N ILE A 91 4.61 -9.06 2.74
CA ILE A 91 3.92 -7.88 3.28
C ILE A 91 4.90 -7.02 4.09
N LYS A 92 5.65 -7.62 5.03
CA LYS A 92 6.63 -6.90 5.85
C LYS A 92 7.71 -6.24 4.99
N GLN A 93 8.37 -7.02 4.14
CA GLN A 93 9.44 -6.52 3.27
C GLN A 93 8.92 -5.46 2.28
N GLY A 94 7.72 -5.66 1.75
CA GLY A 94 7.08 -4.71 0.83
C GLY A 94 6.82 -3.36 1.49
N VAL A 95 6.31 -3.33 2.73
CA VAL A 95 6.10 -2.07 3.46
C VAL A 95 7.43 -1.38 3.77
N MET A 96 8.43 -2.11 4.27
CA MET A 96 9.74 -1.53 4.58
C MET A 96 10.41 -0.94 3.32
N SER A 97 10.32 -1.66 2.20
CA SER A 97 10.86 -1.19 0.92
C SER A 97 10.09 0.03 0.42
N LEU A 98 8.75 0.01 0.51
CA LEU A 98 7.91 1.14 0.10
C LEU A 98 8.20 2.39 0.94
N ALA A 99 8.36 2.24 2.25
CA ALA A 99 8.72 3.34 3.13
C ALA A 99 10.07 3.96 2.71
N LYS A 100 11.09 3.12 2.50
CA LYS A 100 12.41 3.57 2.04
C LYS A 100 12.31 4.32 0.70
N VAL A 101 11.64 3.75 -0.29
CA VAL A 101 11.48 4.32 -1.63
C VAL A 101 10.72 5.64 -1.57
N TYR A 102 9.66 5.72 -0.76
CA TYR A 102 8.93 6.95 -0.55
C TYR A 102 9.82 8.06 -0.01
N TRP A 103 10.56 7.79 1.07
CA TRP A 103 11.45 8.80 1.66
C TRP A 103 12.55 9.24 0.71
N GLN A 104 13.10 8.32 -0.07
CA GLN A 104 14.07 8.65 -1.12
C GLN A 104 13.49 9.50 -2.24
N PHE A 105 12.20 9.34 -2.56
CA PHE A 105 11.54 10.11 -3.60
C PHE A 105 11.25 11.55 -3.18
N ILE A 106 10.95 11.77 -1.89
CA ILE A 106 10.57 13.09 -1.37
C ILE A 106 11.70 13.88 -0.71
N SER A 107 12.92 13.31 -0.65
CA SER A 107 14.14 13.99 -0.20
C SER A 107 14.81 14.73 -1.35
#